data_AF-A0A1G1GB46-F1
#
_entry.id   AF-A0A1G1GB46-F1
#
_cell.length_a   1.000
_cell.length_b   1.000
_cell.length_c   1.000
_cell.angle_alpha   90.00
_cell.angle_beta   90.00
_cell.angle_gamma   90.00
#
_symmetry.space_group_name_H-M   'P 1'
#
loop_
_entity.id
_entity.type
_entity.pdbx_description
1 polymer ?
#
loop_
_entity_poly.entity_id
_entity_poly.type
_entity_poly.pdbx_seq_one_letter_code
_entity_poly.pdbx_strand_id
1 'polypeptide(L)'
;MVTKCSHRHCVVMKRYPDQNYCVYFNRETGFFARVEDNGHKEPFWARHGPELLDISITNWCDKNCLICYRNSGPNGSHITLNEYENLLVQAKEMDVLQIALGGGNPNQHPEFPKMLQLTREKYGIVPSYTTNGRGLNKDVLNATKDFCGAVAVSAYSPYTEMEEAIKLLAEYKIKTNLHYILHSESLERAIKWLNNGQFPGNINAIIFLNYKPIGRLTDSNLLLRNSTQLISFFEFISRRDLPFKVGFDSCSISGIVKYMNINPVYYEACEASRFSAFVSEQLKMYPCSFMINMVEGVDLIKTSMSEAWQTGEPFVEMRIKLANNNCQGCKSVENCLGGCPLFSDINLCNAEAEHY
;
A
#
# COMPACT_ATOMS: atom_id res chain seq x y z
N MET A 1 -0.91 -9.83 -29.63
CA MET A 1 -1.67 -8.58 -29.82
C MET A 1 -2.68 -8.50 -28.68
N VAL A 2 -2.42 -7.68 -27.67
CA VAL A 2 -3.38 -7.44 -26.59
C VAL A 2 -4.53 -6.63 -27.18
N THR A 3 -5.70 -7.26 -27.37
CA THR A 3 -6.93 -6.57 -27.75
C THR A 3 -7.26 -5.58 -26.63
N LYS A 4 -6.97 -4.29 -26.87
CA LYS A 4 -7.42 -3.20 -26.00
C LYS A 4 -8.93 -3.34 -25.82
N CYS A 5 -9.36 -3.55 -24.58
CA CYS A 5 -10.77 -3.62 -24.22
C CYS A 5 -11.49 -2.37 -24.75
N SER A 6 -12.62 -2.55 -25.43
CA SER A 6 -13.49 -1.43 -25.76
C SER A 6 -13.85 -0.69 -24.47
N HIS A 7 -13.89 0.64 -24.48
CA HIS A 7 -13.90 1.50 -23.27
C HIS A 7 -15.00 1.20 -22.24
N ARG A 8 -16.04 0.42 -22.58
CA ARG A 8 -17.08 -0.06 -21.64
C ARG A 8 -16.69 -1.28 -20.79
N HIS A 9 -15.64 -2.02 -21.15
CA HIS A 9 -15.26 -3.27 -20.47
C HIS A 9 -14.15 -3.10 -19.41
N CYS A 10 -13.58 -1.90 -19.31
CA CYS A 10 -12.50 -1.58 -18.38
C CYS A 10 -12.98 -1.31 -16.94
N VAL A 11 -14.25 -0.95 -16.76
CA VAL A 11 -14.84 -0.66 -15.45
C VAL A 11 -15.51 -1.90 -14.90
N VAL A 12 -15.08 -2.35 -13.73
CA VAL A 12 -15.75 -3.35 -12.91
C VAL A 12 -16.74 -2.63 -12.00
N MET A 13 -17.99 -3.08 -12.01
CA MET A 13 -18.99 -2.68 -11.03
C MET A 13 -19.42 -3.93 -10.27
N LYS A 14 -19.29 -3.92 -8.94
CA LYS A 14 -19.79 -4.98 -8.06
C LYS A 14 -20.75 -4.38 -7.05
N ARG A 15 -21.87 -5.06 -6.79
CA ARG A 15 -22.88 -4.63 -5.82
C ARG A 15 -22.92 -5.60 -4.64
N TYR A 16 -22.95 -5.06 -3.44
CA TYR A 16 -23.01 -5.80 -2.18
C TYR A 16 -24.27 -5.39 -1.39
N PRO A 17 -25.45 -5.92 -1.73
CA PRO A 17 -26.72 -5.52 -1.10
C PRO A 17 -26.74 -5.74 0.41
N ASP A 18 -26.14 -6.82 0.90
CA ASP A 18 -26.10 -7.16 2.34
C ASP A 18 -25.33 -6.13 3.19
N GLN A 19 -24.57 -5.26 2.54
CA GLN A 19 -23.81 -4.17 3.16
C GLN A 19 -24.15 -2.79 2.57
N ASN A 20 -25.16 -2.70 1.70
CA ASN A 20 -25.68 -1.45 1.12
C ASN A 20 -24.61 -0.59 0.41
N TYR A 21 -23.74 -1.20 -0.39
CA TYR A 21 -22.77 -0.44 -1.20
C TYR A 21 -22.45 -1.13 -2.53
N CYS A 22 -21.79 -0.37 -3.40
CA CYS A 22 -21.20 -0.87 -4.63
C CYS A 22 -19.77 -0.35 -4.79
N VAL A 23 -18.99 -1.09 -5.59
CA VAL A 23 -17.62 -0.73 -5.92
C VAL A 23 -17.52 -0.49 -7.41
N TYR A 24 -16.89 0.62 -7.78
CA TYR A 24 -16.51 0.96 -9.14
C TYR A 24 -14.99 0.96 -9.25
N PHE A 25 -14.46 0.12 -10.12
CA PHE A 25 -13.02 0.04 -10.35
C PHE A 25 -12.67 0.04 -11.82
N ASN A 26 -11.92 1.06 -12.25
CA ASN A 26 -11.40 1.15 -13.61
C ASN A 26 -10.02 0.51 -13.70
N ARG A 27 -9.95 -0.63 -14.38
CA ARG A 27 -8.74 -1.44 -14.51
C ARG A 27 -7.62 -0.80 -15.32
N GLU A 28 -7.89 0.29 -16.05
CA GLU A 28 -6.91 1.02 -16.85
C GLU A 28 -6.40 2.26 -16.12
N THR A 29 -7.29 3.03 -15.50
CA THR A 29 -6.90 4.29 -14.83
C THR A 29 -6.46 4.07 -13.39
N GLY A 30 -6.91 2.98 -12.76
CA GLY A 30 -6.80 2.72 -11.33
C GLY A 30 -7.80 3.52 -10.51
N PHE A 31 -8.79 4.16 -11.12
CA PHE A 31 -9.88 4.82 -10.38
C PHE A 31 -10.65 3.77 -9.59
N PHE A 32 -10.81 4.03 -8.29
CA PHE A 32 -11.56 3.20 -7.37
C PHE A 32 -12.52 4.09 -6.59
N ALA A 33 -13.77 3.65 -6.46
CA ALA A 33 -14.74 4.28 -5.59
C ALA A 33 -15.60 3.21 -4.92
N ARG A 34 -15.71 3.31 -3.59
CA ARG A 34 -16.75 2.69 -2.80
C ARG A 34 -17.91 3.69 -2.73
N VAL A 35 -19.11 3.25 -3.07
CA VAL A 35 -20.30 4.12 -3.14
C VAL A 35 -21.43 3.44 -2.40
N GLU A 36 -21.85 4.07 -1.31
CA GLU A 36 -22.96 3.61 -0.46
C GLU A 36 -24.31 3.81 -1.16
N ASP A 37 -25.26 2.93 -0.87
CA ASP A 37 -26.66 3.15 -1.20
C ASP A 37 -27.18 4.36 -0.39
N ASN A 38 -28.03 5.18 -1.01
CA ASN A 38 -28.53 6.42 -0.41
C ASN A 38 -29.04 6.21 1.03
N GLY A 39 -28.55 7.02 1.97
CA GLY A 39 -28.91 6.95 3.39
C GLY A 39 -28.09 5.96 4.24
N HIS A 40 -27.13 5.23 3.65
CA HIS A 40 -26.26 4.30 4.37
C HIS A 40 -24.87 4.91 4.60
N LYS A 41 -24.19 4.44 5.66
CA LYS A 41 -22.78 4.75 5.93
C LYS A 41 -21.89 3.76 5.21
N GLU A 42 -20.62 4.13 5.02
CA GLU A 42 -19.59 3.22 4.55
C GLU A 42 -19.56 1.95 5.43
N PRO A 43 -19.50 0.75 4.85
CA PRO A 43 -19.32 -0.46 5.64
C PRO A 43 -18.03 -0.39 6.45
N PHE A 44 -18.04 -0.85 7.70
CA PHE A 44 -16.80 -0.89 8.49
C PHE A 44 -15.72 -1.80 7.84
N TRP A 45 -16.13 -2.85 7.13
CA TRP A 45 -15.26 -3.75 6.40
C TRP A 45 -16.04 -4.47 5.30
N ALA A 46 -15.34 -4.98 4.29
CA ALA A 46 -15.90 -5.78 3.22
C ALA A 46 -16.05 -7.25 3.65
N ARG A 47 -17.29 -7.70 3.86
CA ARG A 47 -17.58 -9.09 4.26
C ARG A 47 -17.18 -10.10 3.20
N HIS A 48 -17.23 -9.78 1.92
CA HIS A 48 -16.93 -10.75 0.86
C HIS A 48 -15.43 -11.11 0.79
N GLY A 49 -14.56 -10.17 1.15
CA GLY A 49 -13.11 -10.29 0.99
C GLY A 49 -12.43 -8.93 0.97
N PRO A 50 -11.09 -8.88 0.96
CA PRO A 50 -10.36 -7.65 0.74
C PRO A 50 -10.50 -7.18 -0.72
N GLU A 51 -10.61 -5.88 -0.92
CA GLU A 51 -10.63 -5.26 -2.25
C GLU A 51 -9.21 -5.16 -2.84
N LEU A 52 -8.20 -5.07 -1.97
CA LEU A 52 -6.77 -5.04 -2.28
C LEU A 52 -6.00 -6.10 -1.47
N LEU A 53 -5.17 -6.89 -2.14
CA LEU A 53 -4.22 -7.80 -1.48
C LEU A 53 -2.78 -7.32 -1.68
N ASP A 54 -2.02 -7.22 -0.59
CA ASP A 54 -0.55 -7.16 -0.64
C ASP A 54 0.01 -8.58 -0.56
N ILE A 55 0.80 -8.98 -1.55
CA ILE A 55 1.40 -10.31 -1.60
C ILE A 55 2.92 -10.15 -1.68
N SER A 56 3.59 -10.62 -0.63
CA SER A 56 5.03 -10.82 -0.62
C SER A 56 5.36 -12.05 -1.45
N ILE A 57 5.68 -11.86 -2.73
CA ILE A 57 6.08 -12.97 -3.59
C ILE A 57 7.51 -13.46 -3.33
N THR A 58 8.27 -12.71 -2.52
CA THR A 58 9.63 -13.06 -2.15
C THR A 58 10.07 -12.29 -0.91
N ASN A 59 10.96 -12.86 -0.11
CA ASN A 59 11.74 -12.11 0.89
C ASN A 59 13.19 -11.86 0.43
N TRP A 60 13.51 -12.22 -0.80
CA TRP A 60 14.84 -12.03 -1.38
C TRP A 60 15.05 -10.57 -1.75
N CYS A 61 16.16 -9.99 -1.32
CA CYS A 61 16.58 -8.64 -1.68
C CYS A 61 18.08 -8.47 -1.45
N ASP A 62 18.76 -7.87 -2.42
CA ASP A 62 20.21 -7.61 -2.40
C ASP A 62 20.58 -6.21 -1.87
N LYS A 63 19.60 -5.33 -1.67
CA LYS A 63 19.87 -3.92 -1.33
C LYS A 63 20.26 -3.69 0.14
N ASN A 64 19.79 -4.54 1.05
CA ASN A 64 20.13 -4.49 2.46
C ASN A 64 19.84 -3.12 3.16
N CYS A 65 18.66 -2.51 2.92
CA CYS A 65 18.28 -1.23 3.54
C CYS A 65 18.29 -1.24 5.08
N LEU A 66 18.81 -0.19 5.71
CA LEU A 66 18.93 -0.09 7.18
C LEU A 66 17.58 -0.24 7.91
N ILE A 67 16.55 0.46 7.43
CA ILE A 67 15.19 0.48 8.02
C ILE A 67 14.22 -0.50 7.33
N CYS A 68 14.72 -1.61 6.78
CA CYS A 68 13.86 -2.59 6.13
C CYS A 68 12.96 -3.30 7.16
N TYR A 69 11.65 -3.02 7.12
CA TYR A 69 10.68 -3.60 8.04
C TYR A 69 10.52 -5.12 7.90
N ARG A 70 10.73 -5.64 6.68
CA ARG A 70 10.67 -7.08 6.36
C ARG A 70 11.93 -7.85 6.70
N ASN A 71 13.01 -7.14 7.02
CA ASN A 71 14.35 -7.71 7.16
C ASN A 71 14.75 -8.59 5.95
N SER A 72 14.36 -8.20 4.74
CA SER A 72 14.65 -8.93 3.51
C SER A 72 16.14 -8.97 3.20
N GLY A 73 16.60 -10.08 2.63
CA GLY A 73 18.01 -10.31 2.37
C GLY A 73 18.25 -11.37 1.30
N PRO A 74 19.51 -11.62 0.92
CA PRO A 74 19.86 -12.55 -0.17
C PRO A 74 19.52 -14.02 0.14
N ASN A 75 19.22 -14.35 1.39
CA ASN A 75 18.78 -15.68 1.82
C ASN A 75 17.25 -15.81 1.88
N GLY A 76 16.50 -14.83 1.37
CA GLY A 76 15.04 -14.85 1.36
C GLY A 76 14.48 -15.92 0.42
N SER A 77 13.27 -16.39 0.72
CA SER A 77 12.56 -17.37 -0.10
C SER A 77 11.71 -16.71 -1.20
N HIS A 78 11.25 -17.54 -2.12
CA HIS A 78 10.33 -17.21 -3.20
C HIS A 78 9.11 -18.13 -3.09
N ILE A 79 7.94 -17.62 -3.41
CA ILE A 79 6.74 -18.44 -3.60
C ILE A 79 6.80 -19.00 -5.02
N THR A 80 6.37 -20.24 -5.23
CA THR A 80 6.31 -20.83 -6.55
C THR A 80 5.18 -20.23 -7.39
N LEU A 81 5.28 -20.36 -8.72
CA LEU A 81 4.21 -19.90 -9.62
C LEU A 81 2.87 -20.60 -9.33
N ASN A 82 2.90 -21.88 -8.96
CA ASN A 82 1.71 -22.67 -8.63
C ASN A 82 1.06 -22.21 -7.33
N GLU A 83 1.86 -21.95 -6.29
CA GLU A 83 1.35 -21.36 -5.05
C GLU A 83 0.74 -19.98 -5.30
N TYR A 84 1.38 -19.15 -6.13
CA TYR A 84 0.85 -17.85 -6.52
C TYR A 84 -0.48 -17.97 -7.26
N GLU A 85 -0.57 -18.89 -8.20
CA GLU A 85 -1.81 -19.15 -8.91
C GLU A 85 -2.94 -19.61 -7.97
N ASN A 86 -2.64 -20.44 -6.97
CA ASN A 86 -3.63 -20.82 -5.95
C ASN A 86 -4.12 -19.62 -5.11
N LEU A 87 -3.25 -18.64 -4.82
CA LEU A 87 -3.66 -17.39 -4.19
C LEU A 87 -4.57 -16.58 -5.12
N LEU A 88 -4.29 -16.54 -6.43
CA LEU A 88 -5.12 -15.82 -7.41
C LEU A 88 -6.51 -16.42 -7.58
N VAL A 89 -6.64 -17.75 -7.52
CA VAL A 89 -7.96 -18.44 -7.54
C VAL A 89 -8.81 -17.93 -6.37
N GLN A 90 -8.29 -18.00 -5.15
CA GLN A 90 -8.99 -17.58 -3.95
C GLN A 90 -9.27 -16.07 -3.95
N ALA A 91 -8.30 -15.25 -4.39
CA ALA A 91 -8.48 -13.81 -4.52
C ALA A 91 -9.63 -13.45 -5.46
N LYS A 92 -9.76 -14.16 -6.59
CA LYS A 92 -10.85 -13.96 -7.54
C LYS A 92 -12.21 -14.35 -6.97
N GLU A 93 -12.28 -15.44 -6.20
CA GLU A 93 -13.50 -15.89 -5.50
C GLU A 93 -13.94 -14.88 -4.43
N MET A 94 -12.99 -14.24 -3.77
CA MET A 94 -13.18 -13.17 -2.79
C MET A 94 -13.30 -11.78 -3.41
N ASP A 95 -13.57 -11.71 -4.72
CA ASP A 95 -13.81 -10.47 -5.45
C ASP A 95 -12.66 -9.44 -5.47
N VAL A 96 -11.43 -9.81 -5.08
CA VAL A 96 -10.24 -8.94 -5.08
C VAL A 96 -10.05 -8.26 -6.43
N LEU A 97 -9.80 -6.95 -6.40
CA LEU A 97 -9.72 -6.13 -7.61
C LEU A 97 -8.28 -5.81 -7.99
N GLN A 98 -7.41 -5.69 -6.98
CA GLN A 98 -6.03 -5.27 -7.13
C GLN A 98 -5.09 -6.12 -6.27
N ILE A 99 -3.89 -6.36 -6.77
CA ILE A 99 -2.81 -6.99 -6.02
C ILE A 99 -1.57 -6.10 -6.07
N ALA A 100 -1.04 -5.75 -4.91
CA ALA A 100 0.26 -5.12 -4.77
C ALA A 100 1.31 -6.21 -4.48
N LEU A 101 2.30 -6.36 -5.37
CA LEU A 101 3.40 -7.29 -5.18
C LEU A 101 4.54 -6.58 -4.45
N GLY A 102 5.00 -7.20 -3.37
CA GLY A 102 6.02 -6.64 -2.49
C GLY A 102 6.92 -7.72 -1.91
N GLY A 103 7.36 -7.48 -0.68
CA GLY A 103 8.27 -8.34 0.05
C GLY A 103 9.69 -7.79 0.09
N GLY A 104 10.63 -8.53 -0.49
CA GLY A 104 11.98 -8.07 -0.79
C GLY A 104 11.98 -7.16 -2.03
N ASN A 105 12.66 -7.57 -3.10
CA ASN A 105 12.57 -6.90 -4.40
C ASN A 105 11.78 -7.78 -5.39
N PRO A 106 10.45 -7.60 -5.52
CA PRO A 106 9.57 -8.54 -6.22
C PRO A 106 9.95 -8.72 -7.70
N ASN A 107 10.43 -7.67 -8.37
CA ASN A 107 10.78 -7.74 -9.78
C ASN A 107 12.04 -8.57 -10.08
N GLN A 108 12.76 -9.04 -9.06
CA GLN A 108 13.86 -10.00 -9.20
C GLN A 108 13.43 -11.44 -8.89
N HIS A 109 12.15 -11.67 -8.63
CA HIS A 109 11.60 -13.02 -8.62
C HIS A 109 11.76 -13.67 -10.02
N PRO A 110 12.26 -14.92 -10.13
CA PRO A 110 12.51 -15.55 -11.44
C PRO A 110 11.29 -15.59 -12.37
N GLU A 111 10.11 -15.88 -11.80
CA GLU A 111 8.84 -15.95 -12.52
C GLU A 111 8.07 -14.61 -12.59
N PHE A 112 8.70 -13.47 -12.25
CA PHE A 112 7.99 -12.20 -12.10
C PHE A 112 7.15 -11.78 -13.33
N PRO A 113 7.68 -11.80 -14.57
CA PRO A 113 6.87 -11.49 -15.76
C PRO A 113 5.63 -12.38 -15.90
N LYS A 114 5.77 -13.68 -15.56
CA LYS A 114 4.67 -14.64 -15.67
C LYS A 114 3.60 -14.41 -14.61
N MET A 115 4.01 -14.06 -13.40
CA MET A 115 3.08 -13.68 -12.32
C MET A 115 2.23 -12.47 -12.71
N LEU A 116 2.84 -11.41 -13.25
CA LEU A 116 2.11 -10.23 -13.73
C LEU A 116 1.10 -10.59 -14.83
N GLN A 117 1.53 -11.39 -15.81
CA GLN A 117 0.67 -11.84 -16.89
C GLN A 117 -0.53 -12.64 -16.36
N LEU A 118 -0.30 -13.62 -15.49
CA LEU A 118 -1.36 -14.47 -14.93
C LEU A 118 -2.40 -13.63 -14.20
N THR A 119 -1.96 -12.73 -13.32
CA THR A 119 -2.84 -11.85 -12.53
C THR A 119 -3.75 -11.02 -13.42
N ARG A 120 -3.19 -10.41 -14.47
CA ARG A 120 -3.94 -9.53 -15.38
C ARG A 120 -4.83 -10.30 -16.35
N GLU A 121 -4.27 -11.25 -17.10
CA GLU A 121 -4.95 -11.88 -18.24
C GLU A 121 -5.91 -12.98 -17.81
N LYS A 122 -5.51 -13.84 -16.86
CA LYS A 122 -6.31 -15.01 -16.45
C LYS A 122 -7.30 -14.68 -15.35
N TYR A 123 -6.88 -13.88 -14.37
CA TYR A 123 -7.70 -13.57 -13.19
C TYR A 123 -8.40 -12.22 -13.29
N GLY A 124 -7.99 -11.35 -14.21
CA GLY A 124 -8.63 -10.04 -14.43
C GLY A 124 -8.39 -9.05 -13.28
N ILE A 125 -7.44 -9.35 -12.40
CA ILE A 125 -7.00 -8.55 -11.27
C ILE A 125 -5.88 -7.63 -11.74
N VAL A 126 -5.78 -6.42 -11.18
CA VAL A 126 -4.76 -5.45 -11.62
C VAL A 126 -3.53 -5.55 -10.72
N PRO A 127 -2.39 -6.03 -11.23
CA PRO A 127 -1.16 -6.04 -10.45
C PRO A 127 -0.53 -4.65 -10.41
N SER A 128 0.11 -4.35 -9.29
CA SER A 128 1.11 -3.29 -9.12
C SER A 128 2.25 -3.85 -8.30
N TYR A 129 3.39 -3.17 -8.24
CA TYR A 129 4.50 -3.60 -7.39
C TYR A 129 5.36 -2.44 -6.92
N THR A 130 6.09 -2.66 -5.83
CA THR A 130 7.11 -1.73 -5.34
C THR A 130 8.50 -2.31 -5.60
N THR A 131 9.39 -1.55 -6.21
CA THR A 131 10.78 -1.93 -6.51
C THR A 131 11.77 -1.00 -5.84
N ASN A 132 12.95 -1.53 -5.54
CA ASN A 132 14.10 -0.73 -5.11
C ASN A 132 14.87 -0.09 -6.30
N GLY A 133 14.45 -0.35 -7.54
CA GLY A 133 15.06 0.15 -8.78
C GLY A 133 16.01 -0.82 -9.47
N ARG A 134 16.50 -1.85 -8.76
CA ARG A 134 17.40 -2.88 -9.32
C ARG A 134 16.64 -3.96 -10.06
N GLY A 135 17.30 -4.58 -11.04
CA GLY A 135 16.74 -5.75 -11.76
C GLY A 135 15.61 -5.41 -12.74
N LEU A 136 15.46 -4.15 -13.13
CA LEU A 136 14.51 -3.70 -14.16
C LEU A 136 15.05 -4.03 -15.56
N ASN A 137 15.15 -5.31 -15.90
CA ASN A 137 15.56 -5.76 -17.23
C ASN A 137 14.42 -5.61 -18.26
N LYS A 138 14.70 -5.89 -19.53
CA LYS A 138 13.75 -5.74 -20.64
C LYS A 138 12.47 -6.57 -20.44
N ASP A 139 12.57 -7.80 -19.93
CA ASP A 139 11.41 -8.68 -19.74
C ASP A 139 10.50 -8.17 -18.62
N VAL A 140 11.10 -7.71 -17.51
CA VAL A 140 10.41 -7.04 -16.41
C VAL A 140 9.68 -5.80 -16.91
N LEU A 141 10.36 -4.93 -17.68
CA LEU A 141 9.78 -3.67 -18.17
C LEU A 141 8.65 -3.90 -19.18
N ASN A 142 8.80 -4.87 -20.09
CA ASN A 142 7.74 -5.24 -21.03
C ASN A 142 6.51 -5.78 -20.29
N ALA A 143 6.69 -6.75 -19.38
CA ALA A 143 5.59 -7.30 -18.60
C ALA A 143 4.90 -6.23 -17.74
N THR A 144 5.69 -5.34 -17.14
CA THR A 144 5.18 -4.21 -16.36
C THR A 144 4.31 -3.29 -17.21
N LYS A 145 4.80 -2.89 -18.39
CA LYS A 145 4.06 -2.03 -19.31
C LYS A 145 2.75 -2.66 -19.78
N ASP A 146 2.76 -3.97 -20.03
CA ASP A 146 1.62 -4.67 -20.61
C ASP A 146 0.57 -5.05 -19.57
N PHE A 147 0.96 -5.27 -18.31
CA PHE A 147 0.07 -5.87 -17.31
C PHE A 147 -0.17 -5.03 -16.03
N CYS A 148 0.77 -4.17 -15.62
CA CYS A 148 0.65 -3.44 -14.36
C CYS A 148 -0.21 -2.18 -14.48
N GLY A 149 -0.97 -1.88 -13.42
CA GLY A 149 -1.65 -0.60 -13.27
C GLY A 149 -0.70 0.56 -12.92
N ALA A 150 0.32 0.28 -12.11
CA ALA A 150 1.39 1.22 -11.74
C ALA A 150 2.58 0.47 -11.13
N VAL A 151 3.73 1.17 -11.07
CA VAL A 151 4.93 0.73 -10.33
C VAL A 151 5.34 1.80 -9.35
N ALA A 152 5.67 1.41 -8.13
CA ALA A 152 6.29 2.30 -7.17
C ALA A 152 7.80 2.06 -7.10
N VAL A 153 8.59 3.13 -7.20
CA VAL A 153 10.04 3.10 -6.96
C VAL A 153 10.31 3.63 -5.56
N SER A 154 10.95 2.84 -4.72
CA SER A 154 11.34 3.26 -3.38
C SER A 154 12.55 4.19 -3.41
N ALA A 155 12.42 5.36 -2.79
CA ALA A 155 13.50 6.34 -2.65
C ALA A 155 14.40 6.01 -1.46
N TYR A 156 15.65 5.66 -1.74
CA TYR A 156 16.69 5.48 -0.73
C TYR A 156 17.94 6.28 -1.11
N SER A 157 18.54 6.98 -0.15
CA SER A 157 19.83 7.64 -0.32
C SER A 157 20.89 6.64 -0.85
N PRO A 158 21.75 7.01 -1.81
CA PRO A 158 21.96 8.36 -2.39
C PRO A 158 20.99 8.75 -3.52
N TYR A 159 19.87 8.05 -3.68
CA TYR A 159 18.79 8.28 -4.66
C TYR A 159 19.15 8.05 -6.13
N THR A 160 20.39 7.76 -6.47
CA THR A 160 20.82 7.48 -7.85
C THR A 160 20.04 6.32 -8.49
N GLU A 161 19.87 5.20 -7.78
CA GLU A 161 19.09 4.05 -8.28
C GLU A 161 17.61 4.42 -8.51
N MET A 162 17.04 5.30 -7.68
CA MET A 162 15.68 5.80 -7.86
C MET A 162 15.61 6.65 -9.13
N GLU A 163 16.57 7.55 -9.34
CA GLU A 163 16.62 8.42 -10.54
C GLU A 163 16.77 7.62 -11.83
N GLU A 164 17.64 6.60 -11.83
CA GLU A 164 17.84 5.69 -12.96
C GLU A 164 16.58 4.87 -13.26
N ALA A 165 15.94 4.32 -12.23
CA ALA A 165 14.69 3.57 -12.39
C ALA A 165 13.57 4.45 -12.95
N ILE A 166 13.42 5.68 -12.48
CA ILE A 166 12.41 6.63 -13.00
C ILE A 166 12.64 6.91 -14.49
N LYS A 167 13.89 7.17 -14.91
CA LYS A 167 14.23 7.39 -16.33
C LYS A 167 13.85 6.17 -17.17
N LEU A 168 14.26 4.99 -16.74
CA LEU A 168 14.02 3.73 -17.46
C LEU A 168 12.53 3.41 -17.59
N LEU A 169 11.76 3.58 -16.51
CA LEU A 169 10.30 3.37 -16.55
C LEU A 169 9.59 4.39 -17.46
N ALA A 170 10.08 5.64 -17.51
CA ALA A 170 9.54 6.68 -18.38
C ALA A 170 9.75 6.36 -19.87
N GLU A 171 10.89 5.77 -20.26
CA GLU A 171 11.15 5.32 -21.64
C GLU A 171 10.11 4.29 -22.12
N TYR A 172 9.62 3.44 -21.22
CA TYR A 172 8.59 2.44 -21.48
C TYR A 172 7.17 2.99 -21.33
N LYS A 173 7.01 4.27 -20.96
CA LYS A 173 5.73 4.94 -20.66
C LYS A 173 4.95 4.25 -19.54
N ILE A 174 5.65 3.73 -18.55
CA ILE A 174 5.05 3.08 -17.38
C ILE A 174 4.60 4.16 -16.38
N LYS A 175 3.42 3.96 -15.78
CA LYS A 175 2.89 4.83 -14.73
C LYS A 175 3.69 4.63 -13.44
N THR A 176 4.59 5.55 -13.15
CA THR A 176 5.53 5.46 -12.04
C THR A 176 5.11 6.30 -10.85
N ASN A 177 4.98 5.68 -9.68
CA ASN A 177 4.88 6.33 -8.39
C ASN A 177 6.24 6.29 -7.68
N LEU A 178 6.41 7.19 -6.73
CA LEU A 178 7.57 7.24 -5.86
C LEU A 178 7.12 6.90 -4.44
N HIS A 179 7.72 5.89 -3.80
CA HIS A 179 7.46 5.57 -2.40
C HIS A 179 8.59 6.14 -1.55
N TYR A 180 8.23 6.99 -0.58
CA TYR A 180 9.21 7.63 0.28
C TYR A 180 8.86 7.51 1.75
N ILE A 181 9.77 6.95 2.53
CA ILE A 181 9.57 6.78 3.97
C ILE A 181 9.80 8.12 4.67
N LEU A 182 8.77 8.61 5.35
CA LEU A 182 8.81 9.79 6.21
C LEU A 182 9.22 9.40 7.62
N HIS A 183 10.37 9.94 8.03
CA HIS A 183 10.87 9.93 9.39
C HIS A 183 11.28 11.36 9.77
N SER A 184 11.65 11.56 11.04
CA SER A 184 11.96 12.89 11.58
C SER A 184 12.97 13.69 10.74
N GLU A 185 13.99 13.01 10.23
CA GLU A 185 15.08 13.57 9.41
C GLU A 185 14.79 13.60 7.89
N SER A 186 13.86 12.79 7.38
CA SER A 186 13.65 12.67 5.92
C SER A 186 12.71 13.73 5.35
N LEU A 187 12.01 14.45 6.21
CA LEU A 187 11.05 15.50 5.84
C LEU A 187 11.70 16.65 5.06
N GLU A 188 12.92 17.05 5.41
CA GLU A 188 13.62 18.14 4.68
C GLU A 188 13.74 17.80 3.19
N ARG A 189 14.09 16.55 2.87
CA ARG A 189 14.18 16.07 1.50
C ARG A 189 12.81 16.02 0.83
N ALA A 190 11.77 15.57 1.53
CA ALA A 190 10.42 15.57 1.00
C ALA A 190 9.96 17.00 0.63
N ILE A 191 10.17 17.96 1.53
CA ILE A 191 9.88 19.38 1.31
C ILE A 191 10.67 19.91 0.11
N LYS A 192 11.94 19.54 -0.03
CA LYS A 192 12.75 19.93 -1.20
C LYS A 192 12.17 19.39 -2.51
N TRP A 193 11.75 18.12 -2.56
CA TRP A 193 11.12 17.56 -3.75
C TRP A 193 9.77 18.21 -4.07
N LEU A 194 8.95 18.46 -3.06
CA LEU A 194 7.67 19.14 -3.22
C LEU A 194 7.84 20.59 -3.70
N ASN A 195 8.88 21.31 -3.25
CA ASN A 195 9.21 22.65 -3.73
C ASN A 195 9.75 22.66 -5.16
N ASN A 196 10.65 21.72 -5.49
CA ASN A 196 11.26 21.67 -6.81
C ASN A 196 10.27 21.20 -7.89
N GLY A 197 9.36 20.28 -7.54
CA GLY A 197 8.36 19.74 -8.45
C GLY A 197 8.94 18.94 -9.62
N GLN A 198 10.24 18.62 -9.60
CA GLN A 198 10.95 18.03 -10.72
C GLN A 198 11.71 16.77 -10.30
N PHE A 199 11.61 15.76 -11.16
CA PHE A 199 12.36 14.51 -11.09
C PHE A 199 12.99 14.23 -12.46
N PRO A 200 13.97 13.32 -12.56
CA PRO A 200 14.63 13.01 -13.84
C PRO A 200 13.73 12.34 -14.89
N GLY A 201 12.46 12.11 -14.58
CA GLY A 201 11.39 11.71 -15.47
C GLY A 201 10.03 12.05 -14.86
N ASN A 202 8.97 11.92 -15.65
CA ASN A 202 7.61 12.19 -15.17
C ASN A 202 7.17 11.09 -14.20
N ILE A 203 6.81 11.48 -12.97
CA ILE A 203 6.14 10.61 -12.01
C ILE A 203 4.65 10.93 -11.98
N ASN A 204 3.82 9.91 -11.76
CA ASN A 204 2.39 10.06 -11.54
C ASN A 204 2.08 10.54 -10.12
N ALA A 205 2.79 10.03 -9.12
CA ALA A 205 2.55 10.37 -7.72
C ALA A 205 3.80 10.19 -6.83
N ILE A 206 3.82 10.89 -5.70
CA ILE A 206 4.64 10.53 -4.53
C ILE A 206 3.70 10.02 -3.44
N ILE A 207 3.98 8.84 -2.92
CA ILE A 207 3.30 8.25 -1.76
C ILE A 207 4.25 8.29 -0.58
N PHE A 208 3.87 9.04 0.44
CA PHE A 208 4.61 9.14 1.69
C PHE A 208 4.20 8.02 2.64
N LEU A 209 5.19 7.29 3.16
CA LEU A 209 4.99 6.16 4.05
C LEU A 209 5.50 6.54 5.43
N ASN A 210 4.65 6.58 6.45
CA ASN A 210 5.09 6.90 7.81
C ASN A 210 6.10 5.84 8.28
N TYR A 211 7.22 6.23 8.91
CA TYR A 211 8.18 5.28 9.46
C TYR A 211 7.59 4.52 10.65
N LYS A 212 7.81 3.20 10.70
CA LYS A 212 7.43 2.33 11.82
C LYS A 212 8.71 1.79 12.46
N PRO A 213 8.86 1.82 13.79
CA PRO A 213 10.05 1.33 14.47
C PRO A 213 10.05 -0.21 14.55
N ILE A 214 10.16 -0.88 13.40
CA ILE A 214 10.20 -2.34 13.28
C ILE A 214 11.14 -2.78 12.15
N GLY A 215 11.69 -3.98 12.30
CA GLY A 215 12.54 -4.62 11.31
C GLY A 215 14.00 -4.55 11.71
N ARG A 216 14.87 -4.30 10.73
CA ARG A 216 16.32 -4.42 10.90
C ARG A 216 16.92 -3.40 11.88
N LEU A 217 16.53 -2.14 11.76
CA LEU A 217 16.87 -1.10 12.71
C LEU A 217 15.59 -0.49 13.26
N THR A 218 15.48 -0.47 14.58
CA THR A 218 14.39 0.20 15.29
C THR A 218 14.96 1.37 16.08
N ASP A 219 14.70 2.57 15.59
CA ASP A 219 15.10 3.82 16.23
C ASP A 219 13.86 4.69 16.49
N SER A 220 13.61 5.03 17.75
CA SER A 220 12.51 5.89 18.16
C SER A 220 12.76 7.37 17.82
N ASN A 221 14.01 7.79 17.64
CA ASN A 221 14.34 9.16 17.22
C ASN A 221 13.86 9.45 15.80
N LEU A 222 13.76 8.42 14.96
CA LEU A 222 13.24 8.49 13.59
C LEU A 222 11.71 8.61 13.53
N LEU A 223 10.99 8.50 14.64
CA LEU A 223 9.53 8.69 14.62
C LEU A 223 9.18 10.08 14.07
N LEU A 224 8.23 10.10 13.14
CA LEU A 224 7.87 11.31 12.39
C LEU A 224 7.40 12.46 13.30
N ARG A 225 6.78 12.14 14.45
CA ARG A 225 6.35 13.11 15.48
C ARG A 225 7.51 13.91 16.10
N ASN A 226 8.74 13.44 15.99
CA ASN A 226 9.91 14.12 16.53
C ASN A 226 10.45 15.21 15.60
N SER A 227 9.87 15.40 14.40
CA SER A 227 10.31 16.45 13.49
C SER A 227 9.70 17.79 13.84
N THR A 228 10.54 18.82 13.89
CA THR A 228 10.10 20.22 13.98
C THR A 228 9.40 20.71 12.70
N GLN A 229 9.53 19.97 11.58
CA GLN A 229 8.93 20.31 10.28
C GLN A 229 7.60 19.58 10.03
N LEU A 230 7.07 18.84 11.01
CA LEU A 230 5.89 17.99 10.81
C LEU A 230 4.66 18.78 10.35
N ILE A 231 4.28 19.80 11.12
CA ILE A 231 3.06 20.58 10.88
C ILE A 231 3.19 21.33 9.56
N SER A 232 4.32 22.01 9.35
CA SER A 232 4.58 22.79 8.14
C SER A 232 4.57 21.91 6.88
N PHE A 233 5.02 20.66 6.97
CA PHE A 233 4.96 19.70 5.86
C PHE A 233 3.52 19.36 5.44
N PHE A 234 2.63 19.03 6.38
CA PHE A 234 1.23 18.72 6.06
C PHE A 234 0.47 19.95 5.55
N GLU A 235 0.70 21.12 6.16
CA GLU A 235 0.11 22.37 5.69
C GLU A 235 0.60 22.74 4.28
N PHE A 236 1.88 22.51 3.99
CA PHE A 236 2.48 22.80 2.69
C PHE A 236 1.77 22.06 1.56
N ILE A 237 1.50 20.76 1.75
CA ILE A 237 0.82 19.93 0.74
C ILE A 237 -0.61 20.40 0.50
N SER A 238 -1.31 20.83 1.54
CA SER A 238 -2.73 21.23 1.45
C SER A 238 -2.97 22.50 0.62
N ARG A 239 -1.93 23.30 0.34
CA ARG A 239 -2.06 24.66 -0.23
C ARG A 239 -1.49 24.79 -1.65
N ARG A 240 -1.15 23.69 -2.34
CA ARG A 240 -0.47 23.75 -3.64
C ARG A 240 -1.01 22.77 -4.66
N ASP A 241 -1.03 23.25 -5.90
CA ASP A 241 -1.10 22.40 -7.09
C ASP A 241 0.31 21.92 -7.44
N LEU A 242 0.49 20.61 -7.45
CA LEU A 242 1.76 19.94 -7.77
C LEU A 242 1.66 19.27 -9.15
N PRO A 243 2.77 19.14 -9.89
CA PRO A 243 2.76 18.49 -11.21
C PRO A 243 2.55 16.96 -11.14
N PHE A 244 2.46 16.42 -9.93
CA PHE A 244 2.20 15.01 -9.63
C PHE A 244 1.24 14.92 -8.44
N LYS A 245 0.60 13.76 -8.28
CA LYS A 245 -0.28 13.49 -7.13
C LYS A 245 0.53 13.27 -5.86
N VAL A 246 -0.05 13.61 -4.71
CA VAL A 246 0.51 13.26 -3.41
C VAL A 246 -0.46 12.34 -2.70
N GLY A 247 0.07 11.24 -2.16
CA GLY A 247 -0.68 10.30 -1.34
C GLY A 247 0.09 9.95 -0.08
N PHE A 248 -0.59 9.26 0.81
CA PHE A 248 -0.05 8.79 2.08
C PHE A 248 -0.49 7.35 2.31
N ASP A 249 0.28 6.61 3.09
CA ASP A 249 -0.24 5.38 3.69
C ASP A 249 -1.29 5.68 4.78
N SER A 250 -2.18 4.73 5.03
CA SER A 250 -3.22 4.86 6.08
C SER A 250 -2.63 5.12 7.47
N CYS A 251 -1.36 4.77 7.70
CA CYS A 251 -0.67 5.04 8.96
C CYS A 251 -0.42 6.54 9.23
N SER A 252 -0.58 7.39 8.22
CA SER A 252 -0.47 8.85 8.35
C SER A 252 -1.80 9.54 8.67
N ILE A 253 -2.92 8.80 8.74
CA ILE A 253 -4.27 9.37 8.84
C ILE A 253 -4.43 10.34 10.02
N SER A 254 -3.83 10.02 11.18
CA SER A 254 -3.88 10.88 12.37
C SER A 254 -3.23 12.25 12.17
N GLY A 255 -2.21 12.35 11.30
CA GLY A 255 -1.62 13.63 10.90
C GLY A 255 -2.44 14.34 9.84
N ILE A 256 -2.97 13.59 8.86
CA ILE A 256 -3.81 14.12 7.79
C ILE A 256 -5.04 14.81 8.37
N VAL A 257 -5.83 14.12 9.21
CA VAL A 257 -7.07 14.67 9.78
C VAL A 257 -6.83 15.82 10.76
N LYS A 258 -5.60 15.98 11.26
CA LYS A 258 -5.23 17.02 12.21
C LYS A 258 -4.66 18.26 11.53
N TYR A 259 -3.77 18.07 10.55
CA TYR A 259 -2.93 19.14 9.99
C TYR A 259 -3.25 19.49 8.53
N MET A 260 -4.05 18.68 7.82
CA MET A 260 -4.46 18.97 6.45
C MET A 260 -5.90 19.49 6.40
N ASN A 261 -6.15 20.42 5.48
CA ASN A 261 -7.49 20.91 5.18
C ASN A 261 -7.90 20.45 3.77
N ILE A 262 -8.25 19.17 3.64
CA ILE A 262 -8.70 18.56 2.39
C ILE A 262 -10.07 17.90 2.57
N ASN A 263 -10.76 17.63 1.46
CA ASN A 263 -12.07 17.00 1.51
C ASN A 263 -11.99 15.60 2.14
N PRO A 264 -12.79 15.29 3.18
CA PRO A 264 -12.77 13.98 3.84
C PRO A 264 -13.05 12.77 2.94
N VAL A 265 -13.61 12.97 1.74
CA VAL A 265 -13.77 11.90 0.74
C VAL A 265 -12.45 11.27 0.29
N TYR A 266 -11.32 11.93 0.54
CA TYR A 266 -9.98 11.42 0.26
C TYR A 266 -9.31 10.78 1.47
N TYR A 267 -9.98 10.76 2.63
CA TYR A 267 -9.46 10.10 3.82
C TYR A 267 -9.70 8.62 3.74
N GLU A 268 -8.67 7.84 4.07
CA GLU A 268 -8.78 6.41 4.25
C GLU A 268 -8.08 6.05 5.57
N ALA A 269 -8.84 5.48 6.48
CA ALA A 269 -8.31 5.01 7.76
C ALA A 269 -7.52 3.72 7.57
N CYS A 270 -7.14 3.05 8.66
CA CYS A 270 -6.45 1.76 8.56
C CYS A 270 -7.33 0.74 7.83
N GLU A 271 -6.85 0.22 6.70
CA GLU A 271 -7.58 -0.77 5.87
C GLU A 271 -7.33 -2.22 6.28
N ALA A 272 -6.45 -2.45 7.25
CA ALA A 272 -6.07 -3.78 7.72
C ALA A 272 -7.30 -4.52 8.28
N SER A 273 -7.62 -5.69 7.71
CA SER A 273 -8.84 -6.47 8.01
C SER A 273 -10.17 -5.78 7.68
N ARG A 274 -10.14 -4.59 7.05
CA ARG A 274 -11.33 -3.87 6.60
C ARG A 274 -11.55 -4.06 5.12
N PHE A 275 -10.55 -3.69 4.32
CA PHE A 275 -10.62 -3.77 2.86
C PHE A 275 -9.30 -4.22 2.23
N SER A 276 -8.26 -4.42 3.06
CA SER A 276 -6.98 -4.94 2.62
C SER A 276 -6.46 -6.04 3.53
N ALA A 277 -5.65 -6.91 2.97
CA ALA A 277 -4.90 -7.94 3.71
C ALA A 277 -3.53 -8.15 3.10
N PHE A 278 -2.65 -8.79 3.86
CA PHE A 278 -1.29 -9.13 3.46
C PHE A 278 -1.08 -10.65 3.46
N VAL A 279 -0.34 -11.17 2.48
CA VAL A 279 0.10 -12.56 2.42
C VAL A 279 1.62 -12.61 2.32
N SER A 280 2.26 -13.37 3.21
CA SER A 280 3.71 -13.57 3.18
C SER A 280 4.13 -14.64 2.16
N GLU A 281 5.43 -14.67 1.85
CA GLU A 281 6.07 -15.68 1.01
C GLU A 281 6.08 -17.09 1.63
N GLN A 282 5.60 -17.23 2.87
CA GLN A 282 5.35 -18.52 3.54
C GLN A 282 3.87 -18.90 3.51
N LEU A 283 3.06 -18.24 2.65
CA LEU A 283 1.63 -18.48 2.51
C LEU A 283 0.85 -18.28 3.81
N LYS A 284 1.31 -17.34 4.65
CA LYS A 284 0.60 -16.90 5.84
C LYS A 284 -0.11 -15.57 5.57
N MET A 285 -1.37 -15.49 5.96
CA MET A 285 -2.22 -14.32 5.78
C MET A 285 -2.31 -13.50 7.07
N TYR A 286 -2.15 -12.19 6.94
CA TYR A 286 -2.16 -11.23 8.05
C TYR A 286 -3.03 -10.01 7.71
N PRO A 287 -3.60 -9.33 8.72
CA PRO A 287 -4.26 -8.04 8.52
C PRO A 287 -3.36 -6.97 7.90
N CYS A 288 -2.09 -6.98 8.30
CA CYS A 288 -1.12 -5.94 7.99
C CYS A 288 0.29 -6.55 7.87
N SER A 289 1.08 -6.08 6.90
CA SER A 289 2.43 -6.60 6.63
C SER A 289 3.41 -6.41 7.78
N PHE A 290 3.14 -5.46 8.69
CA PHE A 290 3.95 -5.23 9.90
C PHE A 290 3.71 -6.28 10.99
N MET A 291 2.72 -7.17 10.85
CA MET A 291 2.33 -8.13 11.90
C MET A 291 3.08 -9.47 11.85
N ILE A 292 3.90 -9.72 10.82
CA ILE A 292 4.59 -11.01 10.60
C ILE A 292 5.39 -11.48 11.83
N ASN A 293 6.02 -10.53 12.53
CA ASN A 293 6.84 -10.80 13.73
C ASN A 293 6.11 -10.44 15.04
N MET A 294 4.81 -10.15 14.99
CA MET A 294 4.02 -9.74 16.15
C MET A 294 3.01 -10.81 16.57
N VAL A 295 2.42 -11.48 15.58
CA VAL A 295 1.40 -12.52 15.79
C VAL A 295 1.66 -13.68 14.84
N GLU A 296 1.10 -14.83 15.14
CA GLU A 296 1.07 -15.93 14.19
C GLU A 296 0.06 -15.63 13.08
N GLY A 297 0.49 -15.75 11.82
CA GLY A 297 -0.37 -15.55 10.65
C GLY A 297 -1.24 -16.77 10.38
N VAL A 298 -2.35 -16.57 9.66
CA VAL A 298 -3.24 -17.67 9.28
C VAL A 298 -2.61 -18.46 8.13
N ASP A 299 -2.36 -19.75 8.34
CA ASP A 299 -1.68 -20.64 7.39
C ASP A 299 -2.61 -21.07 6.24
N LEU A 300 -2.40 -20.51 5.05
CA LEU A 300 -3.22 -20.78 3.86
C LEU A 300 -2.98 -22.16 3.23
N ILE A 301 -2.02 -22.94 3.75
CA ILE A 301 -1.90 -24.36 3.38
C ILE A 301 -2.97 -25.18 4.12
N LYS A 302 -3.41 -24.72 5.30
CA LYS A 302 -4.36 -25.42 6.18
C LYS A 302 -5.80 -24.92 6.05
N THR A 303 -6.00 -23.69 5.58
CA THR A 303 -7.32 -23.07 5.45
C THR A 303 -7.39 -22.18 4.20
N SER A 304 -8.59 -21.68 3.89
CA SER A 304 -8.80 -20.76 2.77
C SER A 304 -8.58 -19.30 3.19
N MET A 305 -8.29 -18.43 2.21
CA MET A 305 -8.24 -16.97 2.41
C MET A 305 -9.58 -16.43 2.92
N SER A 306 -10.70 -17.00 2.46
CA SER A 306 -12.03 -16.61 2.91
C SER A 306 -12.21 -16.87 4.40
N GLU A 307 -11.88 -18.07 4.86
CA GLU A 307 -11.95 -18.41 6.29
C GLU A 307 -10.96 -17.57 7.12
N ALA A 308 -9.73 -17.37 6.64
CA ALA A 308 -8.76 -16.47 7.26
C ALA A 308 -9.31 -15.05 7.44
N TRP A 309 -9.94 -14.49 6.40
CA TRP A 309 -10.51 -13.14 6.39
C TRP A 309 -11.71 -12.99 7.34
N GLN A 310 -12.63 -13.95 7.30
CA GLN A 310 -13.89 -13.92 8.04
C GLN A 310 -13.70 -14.18 9.53
N THR A 311 -12.97 -15.25 9.85
CA THR A 311 -12.95 -15.85 11.19
C THR A 311 -11.55 -16.05 11.75
N GLY A 312 -10.50 -15.78 10.96
CA GLY A 312 -9.12 -15.84 11.45
C GLY A 312 -8.92 -14.91 12.65
N GLU A 313 -8.36 -15.43 13.74
CA GLU A 313 -8.13 -14.72 14.99
C GLU A 313 -7.44 -13.35 14.79
N PRO A 314 -6.29 -13.22 14.08
CA PRO A 314 -5.65 -11.92 13.91
C PRO A 314 -6.53 -10.92 13.13
N PHE A 315 -7.41 -11.41 12.23
CA PHE A 315 -8.33 -10.56 11.49
C PHE A 315 -9.47 -10.03 12.36
N VAL A 316 -10.07 -10.90 13.16
CA VAL A 316 -11.12 -10.55 14.13
C VAL A 316 -10.56 -9.57 15.17
N GLU A 317 -9.40 -9.85 15.74
CA GLU A 317 -8.76 -8.97 16.73
C GLU A 317 -8.44 -7.59 16.16
N MET A 318 -7.92 -7.51 14.93
CA MET A 318 -7.64 -6.22 14.29
C MET A 318 -8.92 -5.40 14.12
N ARG A 319 -10.02 -6.02 13.67
CA ARG A 319 -11.32 -5.35 13.54
C ARG A 319 -11.83 -4.86 14.90
N ILE A 320 -11.70 -5.66 15.96
CA ILE A 320 -12.07 -5.27 17.32
C ILE A 320 -11.24 -4.07 17.79
N LYS A 321 -9.91 -4.08 17.58
CA LYS A 321 -9.02 -2.98 17.95
C LYS A 321 -9.37 -1.66 17.25
N LEU A 322 -9.70 -1.72 15.96
CA LEU A 322 -10.10 -0.54 15.19
C LEU A 322 -11.49 -0.01 15.60
N ALA A 323 -12.46 -0.91 15.82
CA ALA A 323 -13.81 -0.55 16.23
C ALA A 323 -13.84 0.04 17.64
N ASN A 324 -13.05 -0.52 18.56
CA ASN A 324 -12.97 -0.11 19.96
C ASN A 324 -11.75 0.78 20.23
N ASN A 325 -11.49 1.75 19.35
CA ASN A 325 -10.40 2.69 19.57
C ASN A 325 -10.66 3.55 20.83
N ASN A 326 -9.58 4.01 21.48
CA ASN A 326 -9.64 4.69 22.77
C ASN A 326 -9.78 6.23 22.66
N CYS A 327 -10.14 6.78 21.49
CA CYS A 327 -10.26 8.22 21.32
C CYS A 327 -11.50 8.78 22.05
N GLN A 328 -11.30 9.77 22.92
CA GLN A 328 -12.39 10.45 23.65
C GLN A 328 -12.54 11.89 23.14
N GLY A 329 -13.75 12.28 22.74
CA GLY A 329 -14.05 13.65 22.31
C GLY A 329 -13.41 14.12 20.98
N CYS A 330 -12.75 13.23 20.23
CA CYS A 330 -12.11 13.58 18.96
C CYS A 330 -13.15 13.67 17.83
N LYS A 331 -13.25 14.85 17.20
CA LYS A 331 -14.18 15.10 16.08
C LYS A 331 -13.84 14.30 14.81
N SER A 332 -12.59 13.85 14.68
CA SER A 332 -12.12 13.13 13.50
C SER A 332 -12.14 11.60 13.67
N VAL A 333 -12.71 11.08 14.76
CA VAL A 333 -12.66 9.64 15.09
C VAL A 333 -13.28 8.76 14.01
N GLU A 334 -14.39 9.17 13.40
CA GLU A 334 -15.04 8.40 12.32
C GLU A 334 -14.14 8.28 11.08
N ASN A 335 -13.33 9.30 10.77
CA ASN A 335 -12.42 9.31 9.61
C ASN A 335 -11.02 8.72 9.92
N CYS A 336 -10.69 8.53 11.19
CA CYS A 336 -9.33 8.18 11.63
C CYS A 336 -9.27 6.78 12.27
N LEU A 337 -10.35 6.33 12.89
CA LEU A 337 -10.46 5.07 13.64
C LEU A 337 -9.37 4.89 14.71
N GLY A 338 -8.90 6.01 15.28
CA GLY A 338 -7.84 6.03 16.30
C GLY A 338 -6.40 5.91 15.77
N GLY A 339 -6.21 5.97 14.45
CA GLY A 339 -4.90 5.84 13.82
C GLY A 339 -4.41 4.39 13.76
N CYS A 340 -3.10 4.18 13.82
CA CYS A 340 -2.52 2.85 13.81
C CYS A 340 -2.72 2.15 15.17
N PRO A 341 -3.37 0.97 15.21
CA PRO A 341 -3.56 0.22 16.45
C PRO A 341 -2.35 -0.64 16.84
N LEU A 342 -1.37 -0.82 15.93
CA LEU A 342 -0.17 -1.64 16.17
C LEU A 342 0.97 -0.83 16.79
N PHE A 343 1.11 0.42 16.37
CA PHE A 343 2.16 1.32 16.82
C PHE A 343 1.52 2.63 17.26
N SER A 344 1.18 2.74 18.54
CA SER A 344 0.60 3.98 19.09
C SER A 344 1.51 5.20 18.85
N ASP A 345 2.82 4.96 18.81
CA ASP A 345 3.85 5.99 18.70
C ASP A 345 3.98 6.64 17.33
N ILE A 346 3.40 6.05 16.28
CA ILE A 346 3.37 6.69 14.95
C ILE A 346 2.17 7.61 14.77
N ASN A 347 1.22 7.60 15.72
CA ASN A 347 0.04 8.44 15.67
C ASN A 347 0.40 9.89 16.01
N LEU A 348 0.02 10.81 15.12
CA LEU A 348 0.48 12.20 15.12
C LEU A 348 -0.50 13.16 15.82
N CYS A 349 -1.57 12.64 16.42
CA CYS A 349 -2.59 13.44 17.10
C CYS A 349 -2.03 14.21 18.32
N ASN A 350 -1.01 13.68 19.00
CA ASN A 350 -0.45 14.24 20.24
C ASN A 350 0.90 14.96 20.06
N ALA A 351 1.32 15.26 18.83
CA ALA A 351 2.65 15.85 18.55
C ALA A 351 2.84 17.31 19.06
N GLU A 352 1.95 17.83 19.92
CA GLU A 352 1.96 19.21 20.43
C GLU A 352 2.00 19.32 21.96
N ALA A 353 2.31 18.25 22.70
CA ALA A 353 2.25 18.29 24.18
C ALA A 353 3.54 18.77 24.88
N GLU A 354 4.68 18.95 24.23
CA GLU A 354 5.97 19.21 24.94
C GLU A 354 6.84 20.35 24.40
N HIS A 355 6.28 21.25 23.57
CA HIS A 355 7.03 22.41 23.07
C HIS A 355 6.26 23.71 23.29
N TYR A 356 6.08 24.06 24.57
CA TYR A 356 5.82 25.43 25.01
C TYR A 356 6.70 25.78 26.20
#